data_AF-A0A971US96-F1
#
_entry.id   AF-A0A971US96-F1
#
_cell.length_a   1.000
_cell.length_b   1.000
_cell.length_c   1.000
_cell.angle_alpha   90.00
_cell.angle_beta   90.00
_cell.angle_gamma   90.00
#
_symmetry.space_group_name_H-M   'P 1'
#
loop_
_entity.id
_entity.type
_entity.pdbx_description
1 polymer ?
#
loop_
_entity_poly.entity_id
_entity_poly.type
_entity_poly.pdbx_seq_one_letter_code
_entity_poly.pdbx_strand_id
1 'polypeptide(L)'
;MFIGEYQHTVDSKGRLIIPSKFRENLGLEFIMTKGLDNCLFVYPQEEWKVLEEKLRKLPLTNRDARAFVRFFFSGATECTLDKQGRVLIPNNLREHAKLMKDAVIIGVASRIEIWSKEEWDKYNEDDSLSYDSIAEKMAELGI
;
A
#
# COMPACT_ATOMS: atom_id res chain seq x y z
N MET A 1 8.60 3.06 -11.60
CA MET A 1 8.04 4.14 -10.77
C MET A 1 6.53 4.08 -10.86
N PHE A 2 5.82 4.05 -9.73
CA PHE A 2 4.36 4.07 -9.67
C PHE A 2 3.87 5.49 -9.42
N ILE A 3 3.00 6.01 -10.28
CA ILE A 3 2.40 7.34 -10.16
C ILE A 3 0.95 7.34 -10.62
N GLY A 4 0.14 8.19 -9.99
CA GLY A 4 -1.27 8.40 -10.34
C GLY A 4 -2.24 7.67 -9.41
N GLU A 5 -3.52 7.99 -9.57
CA GLU A 5 -4.66 7.47 -8.81
C GLU A 5 -5.64 6.77 -9.76
N TYR A 6 -6.16 5.62 -9.33
CA TYR A 6 -7.10 4.79 -10.08
C TYR A 6 -8.21 4.28 -9.18
N GLN A 7 -9.45 4.29 -9.69
CA GLN A 7 -10.60 3.75 -8.98
C GLN A 7 -11.04 2.43 -9.61
N HIS A 8 -11.23 1.41 -8.75
CA HIS A 8 -11.67 0.08 -9.14
C HIS A 8 -12.58 -0.51 -8.06
N THR A 9 -13.19 -1.65 -8.36
CA THR A 9 -14.02 -2.39 -7.40
C THR A 9 -13.40 -3.75 -7.08
N VAL A 10 -13.48 -4.14 -5.81
CA VAL A 10 -13.23 -5.50 -5.36
C VAL A 10 -14.44 -6.35 -5.74
N ASP A 11 -14.20 -7.48 -6.41
CA ASP A 11 -15.27 -8.40 -6.80
C ASP A 11 -15.76 -9.27 -5.63
N SER A 12 -16.84 -10.02 -5.85
CA SER A 12 -17.44 -10.89 -4.82
C SER A 12 -16.51 -12.00 -4.30
N LYS A 13 -15.39 -12.26 -4.97
CA LYS A 13 -14.36 -13.22 -4.54
C LYS A 13 -13.18 -12.54 -3.87
N GLY A 14 -13.24 -11.23 -3.61
CA GLY A 14 -12.16 -10.47 -3.00
C GLY A 14 -11.01 -10.15 -3.97
N ARG A 15 -11.25 -10.16 -5.29
CA ARG A 15 -10.22 -9.85 -6.28
C ARG A 15 -10.33 -8.42 -6.76
N LEU A 16 -9.18 -7.80 -7.01
CA LEU A 16 -9.06 -6.42 -7.50
C LEU A 16 -8.26 -6.40 -8.80
N ILE A 17 -8.70 -5.61 -9.78
CA ILE A 17 -7.94 -5.34 -10.99
C ILE A 17 -6.80 -4.37 -10.65
N ILE A 18 -5.55 -4.75 -10.95
CA ILE A 18 -4.42 -3.82 -10.87
C ILE A 18 -4.42 -2.97 -12.15
N PRO A 19 -4.25 -1.63 -12.10
CA PRO A 19 -4.20 -0.79 -13.30
C PRO A 19 -3.11 -1.24 -14.27
N SER A 20 -3.38 -1.22 -15.59
CA SER A 20 -2.44 -1.72 -16.60
C SER A 20 -1.06 -1.06 -16.51
N LYS A 21 -1.01 0.27 -16.29
CA LYS A 21 0.24 1.02 -16.12
C LYS A 21 1.08 0.55 -14.93
N PHE A 22 0.46 -0.01 -13.89
CA PHE A 22 1.18 -0.51 -12.72
C PHE A 22 1.69 -1.93 -12.94
N ARG A 23 1.02 -2.75 -13.76
CA ARG A 23 1.41 -4.14 -14.01
C ARG A 23 2.80 -4.26 -14.64
N GLU A 24 3.17 -3.32 -15.52
CA GLU A 24 4.46 -3.32 -16.21
C GLU A 24 5.63 -3.24 -15.22
N ASN A 25 5.52 -2.40 -14.19
CA ASN A 25 6.55 -2.23 -13.17
C ASN A 25 6.41 -3.18 -11.98
N LEU A 26 5.21 -3.73 -11.73
CA LEU A 26 4.97 -4.61 -10.59
C LEU A 26 5.53 -6.03 -10.82
N GLY A 27 5.51 -6.50 -12.07
CA GLY A 27 5.86 -7.87 -12.42
C GLY A 27 4.72 -8.87 -12.14
N LEU A 28 5.02 -10.16 -12.36
CA LEU A 28 4.04 -11.25 -12.17
C LEU A 28 3.86 -11.64 -10.70
N GLU A 29 4.92 -11.53 -9.91
CA GLU A 29 4.98 -11.86 -8.49
C GLU A 29 5.38 -10.62 -7.70
N PHE A 30 4.69 -10.35 -6.62
CA PHE A 30 4.90 -9.16 -5.79
C PHE A 30 4.46 -9.43 -4.36
N ILE A 31 4.82 -8.52 -3.44
CA ILE A 31 4.43 -8.61 -2.04
C ILE A 31 3.29 -7.63 -1.76
N MET A 32 2.23 -8.14 -1.13
CA MET A 32 1.18 -7.31 -0.54
C MET A 32 1.27 -7.42 0.98
N THR A 33 1.19 -6.28 1.68
CA THR A 33 1.18 -6.25 3.14
C THR A 33 0.30 -5.12 3.68
N LYS A 34 0.13 -5.07 5.00
CA LYS A 34 -0.52 -3.97 5.70
C LYS A 34 0.26 -2.68 5.47
N GLY A 35 -0.45 -1.64 5.02
CA GLY A 35 0.03 -0.28 5.02
C GLY A 35 -0.36 0.46 6.30
N LEU A 36 0.20 1.64 6.45
CA LEU A 36 -0.24 2.60 7.47
C LEU A 36 -1.64 3.12 7.10
N ASP A 37 -2.33 3.74 8.06
CA ASP A 37 -3.60 4.45 7.79
C ASP A 37 -4.73 3.58 7.19
N ASN A 38 -4.77 2.30 7.55
CA ASN A 38 -5.73 1.32 7.03
C ASN A 38 -5.72 1.19 5.50
N CYS A 39 -4.54 1.27 4.88
CA CYS A 39 -4.35 0.87 3.48
C CYS A 39 -3.54 -0.43 3.39
N LEU A 40 -3.36 -0.92 2.16
CA LEU A 40 -2.42 -2.00 1.83
C LEU A 40 -1.25 -1.44 1.05
N PHE A 41 -0.05 -1.91 1.34
CA PHE A 41 1.11 -1.66 0.50
C PHE A 41 1.35 -2.83 -0.44
N VAL A 42 1.67 -2.52 -1.69
CA VAL A 42 2.02 -3.47 -2.73
C VAL A 42 3.38 -3.09 -3.31
N TYR A 43 4.35 -3.99 -3.19
CA TYR A 43 5.73 -3.79 -3.60
C TYR A 43 6.12 -4.78 -4.69
N PRO A 44 6.81 -4.32 -5.76
CA PRO A 44 7.59 -5.24 -6.58
C PRO A 44 8.68 -5.89 -5.72
N GLN A 45 9.14 -7.07 -6.12
CA GLN A 45 10.09 -7.88 -5.35
C GLN A 45 11.38 -7.11 -5.00
N GLU A 46 11.87 -6.27 -5.92
CA GLU A 46 13.09 -5.46 -5.70
C GLU A 46 12.92 -4.42 -4.59
N GLU A 47 11.80 -3.71 -4.55
CA GLU A 47 11.51 -2.69 -3.53
C GLU A 47 11.19 -3.33 -2.18
N TRP A 48 10.53 -4.50 -2.19
CA TRP A 48 10.31 -5.26 -0.96
C TRP A 48 11.64 -5.66 -0.30
N LYS A 49 12.62 -6.13 -1.07
CA LYS A 49 13.95 -6.48 -0.53
C LYS A 49 14.62 -5.28 0.14
N VAL A 50 14.51 -4.09 -0.47
CA VAL A 50 15.04 -2.86 0.12
C VAL A 50 14.39 -2.54 1.47
N LEU A 51 13.06 -2.70 1.59
CA LEU A 51 12.36 -2.54 2.85
C LEU A 51 12.73 -3.62 3.87
N GLU A 52 12.80 -4.89 3.43
CA GLU A 52 13.18 -6.03 4.27
C GLU A 52 14.54 -5.80 4.92
N GLU A 53 15.55 -5.41 4.14
CA GLU A 53 16.90 -5.14 4.64
C GLU A 53 16.92 -4.03 5.69
N LYS A 54 16.10 -2.98 5.53
CA LYS A 54 15.97 -1.90 6.53
C LYS A 54 15.33 -2.42 7.82
N LEU A 55 14.24 -3.18 7.70
CA LEU A 55 13.53 -3.73 8.86
C LEU A 55 14.38 -4.74 9.64
N ARG A 56 15.17 -5.57 8.96
CA ARG A 56 16.06 -6.56 9.59
C ARG A 56 17.20 -5.93 10.39
N LYS A 57 17.59 -4.69 10.07
CA LYS A 57 18.62 -3.94 10.80
C LYS A 57 18.10 -3.25 12.07
N LEU A 58 16.79 -3.26 12.30
CA LEU A 58 16.22 -2.62 13.48
C LEU A 58 16.59 -3.39 14.77
N PRO A 59 16.88 -2.68 15.87
CA PRO A 59 17.34 -3.30 17.11
C PRO A 59 16.24 -4.09 17.81
N LEU A 60 16.48 -5.37 18.06
CA LEU A 60 15.53 -6.26 18.75
C LEU A 60 15.24 -5.83 20.20
N THR A 61 16.11 -5.04 20.82
CA THR A 61 15.90 -4.52 22.18
C THR A 61 14.82 -3.43 22.23
N ASN A 62 14.62 -2.69 21.13
CA ASN A 62 13.61 -1.65 21.04
C ASN A 62 12.21 -2.25 20.80
N ARG A 63 11.23 -1.84 21.62
CA ARG A 63 9.86 -2.35 21.54
C ARG A 63 9.15 -1.97 20.24
N ASP A 64 9.31 -0.74 19.80
CA ASP A 64 8.65 -0.19 18.61
C ASP A 64 9.25 -0.78 17.34
N ALA A 65 10.57 -0.99 17.31
CA ALA A 65 11.25 -1.74 16.26
C ALA A 65 10.63 -3.13 16.06
N ARG A 66 10.43 -3.90 17.15
CA ARG A 66 9.77 -5.21 17.07
C ARG A 66 8.32 -5.09 16.60
N ALA A 67 7.61 -4.03 17.00
CA ALA A 67 6.24 -3.79 16.57
C ALA A 67 6.16 -3.53 15.06
N PHE A 68 7.04 -2.70 14.51
CA PHE A 68 7.11 -2.43 13.07
C PHE A 68 7.44 -3.68 12.26
N VAL A 69 8.46 -4.44 12.67
CA VAL A 69 8.82 -5.71 12.01
C VAL A 69 7.61 -6.65 12.00
N ARG A 70 6.95 -6.85 13.15
CA ARG A 70 5.76 -7.71 13.23
C ARG A 70 4.62 -7.18 12.36
N PHE A 71 4.37 -5.88 12.36
CA PHE A 71 3.29 -5.27 11.59
C PHE A 71 3.44 -5.58 10.09
N PHE A 72 4.61 -5.29 9.51
CA PHE A 72 4.84 -5.50 8.08
C PHE A 72 4.97 -6.98 7.72
N PHE A 73 5.75 -7.78 8.46
CA PHE A 73 5.99 -9.17 8.07
C PHE A 73 4.81 -10.11 8.38
N SER A 74 4.01 -9.86 9.43
CA SER A 74 2.82 -10.69 9.69
C SER A 74 1.68 -10.45 8.70
N GLY A 75 1.67 -9.27 8.05
CA GLY A 75 0.74 -8.94 6.98
C GLY A 75 1.23 -9.31 5.58
N ALA A 76 2.53 -9.58 5.41
CA ALA A 76 3.11 -9.79 4.09
C ALA A 76 2.67 -11.12 3.48
N THR A 77 2.32 -11.10 2.20
CA THR A 77 1.94 -12.28 1.42
C THR A 77 2.40 -12.11 -0.02
N GLU A 78 3.02 -13.15 -0.56
CA GLU A 78 3.32 -13.26 -1.97
C GLU A 78 2.02 -13.38 -2.77
N CYS A 79 1.89 -12.51 -3.76
CA CYS A 79 0.70 -12.38 -4.59
C CYS A 79 1.08 -12.49 -6.07
N THR A 80 0.15 -12.97 -6.88
CA THR A 80 0.31 -13.06 -8.33
C THR A 80 -0.92 -12.51 -9.04
N LEU A 81 -0.71 -12.06 -10.28
CA LEU A 81 -1.82 -11.67 -11.16
C LEU A 81 -2.39 -12.87 -11.89
N ASP A 82 -3.72 -12.93 -12.01
CA ASP A 82 -4.37 -13.83 -12.94
C ASP A 82 -4.25 -13.33 -14.40
N LYS A 83 -4.72 -14.14 -15.36
CA LYS A 83 -4.68 -13.80 -16.80
C LYS A 83 -5.44 -12.51 -17.16
N GLN A 84 -6.31 -12.01 -16.29
CA GLN A 84 -7.06 -10.76 -16.49
C GLN A 84 -6.40 -9.57 -15.77
N GLY A 85 -5.25 -9.78 -15.12
CA GLY A 85 -4.54 -8.77 -14.35
C GLY A 85 -5.20 -8.46 -13.00
N ARG A 86 -5.94 -9.42 -12.44
CA ARG A 86 -6.51 -9.31 -11.09
C ARG A 86 -5.62 -9.98 -10.06
N VAL A 87 -5.61 -9.46 -8.85
CA VAL A 87 -5.03 -10.08 -7.66
C VAL A 87 -6.13 -10.49 -6.69
N LEU A 88 -5.99 -11.63 -6.03
CA LEU A 88 -6.80 -12.00 -4.88
C LEU A 88 -6.24 -11.31 -3.63
N ILE A 89 -7.04 -10.48 -2.97
CA ILE A 89 -6.61 -9.83 -1.73
C ILE A 89 -6.89 -10.79 -0.55
N PRO A 90 -5.86 -11.21 0.21
CA PRO A 90 -6.02 -12.03 1.40
C PRO A 90 -7.05 -11.45 2.38
N ASN A 91 -7.85 -12.30 3.03
CA ASN A 91 -8.98 -11.83 3.85
C ASN A 91 -8.54 -10.92 5.01
N ASN A 92 -7.45 -11.27 5.70
CA ASN A 92 -6.85 -10.48 6.76
C ASN A 92 -6.40 -9.09 6.29
N LEU A 93 -5.99 -8.94 5.03
CA LEU A 93 -5.61 -7.66 4.44
C LEU A 93 -6.86 -6.86 4.03
N ARG A 94 -7.87 -7.52 3.44
CA ARG A 94 -9.15 -6.84 3.15
C ARG A 94 -9.79 -6.27 4.41
N GLU A 95 -9.79 -7.02 5.51
CA GLU A 95 -10.29 -6.58 6.81
C GLU A 95 -9.48 -5.39 7.36
N HIS A 96 -8.14 -5.49 7.35
CA HIS A 96 -7.26 -4.40 7.79
C HIS A 96 -7.53 -3.09 7.04
N ALA A 97 -7.66 -3.16 5.72
CA ALA A 97 -7.85 -1.98 4.88
C ALA A 97 -9.32 -1.56 4.69
N LYS A 98 -10.26 -2.22 5.40
CA LYS A 98 -11.71 -2.00 5.30
C LYS A 98 -12.21 -2.07 3.85
N LEU A 99 -11.61 -2.93 3.04
CA LEU A 99 -11.88 -3.05 1.60
C LEU A 99 -13.14 -3.89 1.36
N MET A 100 -14.28 -3.20 1.27
CA MET A 100 -15.59 -3.83 1.03
C MET A 100 -15.94 -3.95 -0.45
N LYS A 101 -15.89 -2.83 -1.19
CA LYS A 101 -16.30 -2.78 -2.59
C LYS A 101 -15.46 -1.79 -3.38
N ASP A 102 -15.61 -0.50 -3.11
CA ASP A 102 -14.94 0.55 -3.88
C ASP A 102 -13.52 0.76 -3.33
N ALA A 103 -12.54 0.71 -4.23
CA ALA A 103 -11.12 0.78 -3.92
C ALA A 103 -10.44 1.88 -4.73
N VAL A 104 -9.50 2.56 -4.08
CA VAL A 104 -8.60 3.53 -4.70
C VAL A 104 -7.20 2.94 -4.69
N ILE A 105 -6.53 2.99 -5.83
CA ILE A 105 -5.20 2.45 -6.04
C ILE A 105 -4.30 3.61 -6.45
N ILE A 106 -3.30 3.92 -5.63
CA ILE A 106 -2.38 5.03 -5.87
C ILE A 106 -0.95 4.53 -6.04
N GLY A 107 -0.18 5.23 -6.86
CA GLY A 107 1.26 5.03 -6.99
C GLY A 107 2.02 6.10 -6.20
N VAL A 108 2.90 5.66 -5.30
CA VAL A 108 3.74 6.54 -4.47
C VAL A 108 5.23 6.22 -4.66
N ALA A 109 5.67 6.36 -5.92
CA ALA A 109 7.02 6.11 -6.42
C ALA A 109 7.47 4.64 -6.35
N SER A 110 7.84 4.14 -5.17
CA SER A 110 8.42 2.79 -4.97
C SER A 110 7.38 1.72 -4.67
N ARG A 111 6.15 2.11 -4.32
CA ARG A 111 5.06 1.19 -4.01
C ARG A 111 3.75 1.64 -4.60
N ILE A 112 2.82 0.71 -4.64
CA ILE A 112 1.40 0.96 -4.85
C ILE A 112 0.72 0.89 -3.48
N GLU A 113 -0.29 1.72 -3.27
CA GLU A 113 -1.18 1.60 -2.12
C GLU A 113 -2.60 1.29 -2.57
N ILE A 114 -3.29 0.44 -1.83
CA ILE A 114 -4.69 0.09 -2.06
C ILE A 114 -5.48 0.51 -0.83
N TRP A 115 -6.45 1.38 -1.06
CA TRP A 115 -7.31 1.98 -0.06
C TRP A 115 -8.76 1.58 -0.32
N SER A 116 -9.56 1.46 0.73
CA SER A 116 -11.00 1.61 0.54
C SER A 116 -11.31 3.06 0.18
N LYS A 117 -12.32 3.30 -0.66
CA LYS A 117 -12.72 4.66 -1.04
C LYS A 117 -13.02 5.53 0.19
N GLU A 118 -13.71 4.95 1.17
CA GLU A 118 -14.08 5.65 2.40
C GLU A 118 -12.85 6.08 3.22
N GLU A 119 -11.85 5.22 3.41
CA GLU A 119 -10.65 5.60 4.17
C GLU A 119 -9.76 6.57 3.38
N TRP A 120 -9.73 6.46 2.04
CA TRP A 120 -9.02 7.44 1.20
C TRP A 120 -9.67 8.82 1.27
N ASP A 121 -10.99 8.90 1.26
CA ASP A 121 -11.71 10.17 1.36
C ASP A 121 -11.48 10.81 2.73
N LYS A 122 -11.61 10.03 3.81
CA LYS A 122 -11.28 10.50 5.17
C LYS A 122 -9.84 10.99 5.30
N TYR A 123 -8.89 10.30 4.67
CA TYR A 123 -7.50 10.71 4.67
C TYR A 123 -7.35 12.09 4.01
N ASN A 124 -7.94 12.30 2.82
CA ASN A 124 -7.84 13.57 2.10
C ASN A 124 -8.66 14.72 2.71
N GLU A 125 -9.64 14.42 3.54
CA GLU A 125 -10.44 15.41 4.27
C GLU A 125 -9.75 15.91 5.57
N ASP A 126 -8.58 15.37 5.93
CA ASP A 126 -7.81 15.81 7.09
C ASP A 126 -7.27 17.24 6.87
N ASP A 127 -7.64 18.18 7.74
CA ASP A 127 -7.20 19.59 7.68
C ASP A 127 -5.67 19.75 7.67
N SER A 128 -4.94 18.81 8.27
CA SER A 128 -3.47 18.79 8.26
C SER A 128 -2.87 18.47 6.88
N LEU A 129 -3.71 18.08 5.92
CA LEU A 129 -3.42 17.90 4.50
C LEU A 129 -4.04 19.01 3.62
N SER A 130 -4.49 20.11 4.21
CA SER A 130 -4.82 21.31 3.43
C SER A 130 -3.63 21.78 2.59
N TYR A 131 -3.90 22.40 1.44
CA TYR A 131 -2.85 22.85 0.52
C TYR A 131 -1.82 23.75 1.21
N ASP A 132 -2.27 24.64 2.10
CA ASP A 132 -1.39 25.53 2.86
C ASP A 132 -0.50 24.75 3.84
N SER A 133 -1.08 23.83 4.62
CA SER A 133 -0.32 22.96 5.54
C SER A 133 0.68 22.07 4.81
N ILE A 134 0.30 21.53 3.65
CA ILE A 134 1.23 20.74 2.81
C ILE A 134 2.38 21.62 2.33
N ALA A 135 2.10 22.83 1.82
CA ALA A 135 3.13 23.74 1.35
C ALA A 135 4.11 24.13 2.47
N GLU A 136 3.61 24.41 3.68
CA GLU A 136 4.45 24.68 4.85
C GLU A 136 5.35 23.49 5.20
N LYS A 137 4.79 22.28 5.30
CA LYS A 137 5.56 21.06 5.59
C LYS A 137 6.58 20.73 4.49
N MET A 138 6.26 20.99 3.22
CA MET A 138 7.21 20.83 2.11
C MET A 138 8.42 21.75 2.28
N ALA A 139 8.17 23.03 2.61
CA ALA A 139 9.24 23.99 2.87
C ALA A 139 10.11 23.58 4.08
N GLU A 140 9.51 23.06 5.16
CA GLU A 140 10.25 22.53 6.32
C GLU A 140 11.15 21.34 5.97
N LEU A 141 10.71 20.51 5.02
CA LEU A 141 11.48 19.37 4.50
C LEU A 141 12.51 19.75 3.43
N GLY A 142 12.56 21.02 3.03
CA GLY A 142 13.51 21.55 2.05
C GLY A 142 13.21 21.15 0.60
N ILE A 143 11.94 20.94 0.26
CA ILE A 143 11.47 20.62 -1.11
C ILE A 143 10.63 21.78 -1.64
#